data_AF-A0A2M7GFU2-F1
#
_entry.id   AF-A0A2M7GFU2-F1
#
_cell.length_a   1.000
_cell.length_b   1.000
_cell.length_c   1.000
_cell.angle_alpha   90.00
_cell.angle_beta   90.00
_cell.angle_gamma   90.00
#
_symmetry.space_group_name_H-M   'P 1'
#
loop_
_entity.id
_entity.type
_entity.pdbx_description
1 polymer ?
#
loop_
_entity_poly.entity_id
_entity_poly.type
_entity_poly.pdbx_seq_one_letter_code
_entity_poly.pdbx_strand_id
1 'polypeptide(L)'
;MKRVLAIFALSFLAAGCVGGIVGAEGVSVMATEKTIGDHVISLSSGKNCSTLRKDLGMTYCEEDEITPRANVFCYRTLGEVTCYDKPIFDGKQERVEQGGEKPR
;
A
#
# COMPACT_ATOMS: atom_id res chain seq x y z
N MET A 1 6.49 46.41 -28.85
CA MET A 1 5.21 45.73 -28.50
C MET A 1 5.09 44.32 -29.07
N LYS A 2 5.24 44.08 -30.39
CA LYS A 2 5.19 42.71 -30.97
C LYS A 2 6.19 41.71 -30.35
N ARG A 3 7.42 42.15 -30.05
CA ARG A 3 8.45 41.32 -29.38
C ARG A 3 8.10 40.98 -27.93
N VAL A 4 7.42 41.88 -27.22
CA VAL A 4 6.97 41.66 -25.83
C VAL A 4 5.81 40.66 -25.80
N LEU A 5 4.85 40.81 -26.73
CA LEU A 5 3.75 39.85 -26.91
C LEU A 5 4.24 38.44 -27.26
N ALA A 6 5.27 38.31 -28.10
CA ALA A 6 5.86 37.01 -28.44
C ALA A 6 6.54 36.34 -27.23
N ILE A 7 7.21 37.11 -26.37
CA ILE A 7 7.86 36.59 -25.16
C ILE A 7 6.81 36.11 -24.15
N PHE A 8 5.73 36.88 -23.95
CA PHE A 8 4.63 36.47 -23.07
C PHE A 8 3.92 35.23 -23.59
N ALA A 9 3.61 35.15 -24.90
CA ALA A 9 2.99 33.96 -25.48
C ALA A 9 3.87 32.69 -25.35
N LEU A 10 5.20 32.83 -25.54
CA LEU A 10 6.14 31.72 -25.40
C LEU A 10 6.25 31.24 -23.94
N SER A 11 6.21 32.16 -22.97
CA SER A 11 6.21 31.82 -21.54
C SER A 11 4.94 31.07 -21.12
N PHE A 12 3.78 31.44 -21.67
CA PHE A 12 2.50 30.77 -21.40
C PHE A 12 2.46 29.35 -21.99
N LEU A 13 3.03 29.17 -23.18
CA LEU A 13 3.12 27.86 -23.82
C LEU A 13 4.01 26.89 -23.04
N ALA A 14 5.14 27.37 -22.51
CA ALA A 14 6.05 26.57 -21.70
C ALA A 14 5.43 26.12 -20.35
N ALA A 15 4.63 26.99 -19.72
CA ALA A 15 3.94 26.67 -18.47
C ALA A 15 2.87 25.57 -18.64
N GLY A 16 2.21 25.52 -19.79
CA GLY A 16 1.18 24.51 -20.08
C GLY A 16 1.70 23.07 -20.09
N CYS A 17 2.93 22.84 -20.57
CA CYS A 17 3.52 21.51 -20.60
C CYS A 17 3.76 20.92 -19.20
N VAL A 18 4.21 21.75 -18.25
CA VAL A 18 4.48 21.29 -16.87
C VAL A 18 3.18 21.17 -16.08
N GLY A 19 2.25 22.13 -16.24
CA GLY A 19 0.95 22.08 -15.57
C GLY A 19 0.07 20.90 -15.99
N GLY A 20 0.14 20.48 -17.26
CA GLY A 20 -0.60 19.33 -17.77
C GLY A 20 -0.16 18.01 -17.13
N ILE A 21 1.15 17.80 -16.94
CA ILE A 21 1.69 16.58 -16.32
C ILE A 21 1.29 16.50 -14.85
N VAL A 22 1.48 17.59 -14.10
CA VAL A 22 1.11 17.65 -12.68
C VAL A 22 -0.41 17.48 -12.48
N GLY A 23 -1.22 18.10 -13.36
CA GLY A 23 -2.67 17.93 -13.33
C GLY A 23 -3.10 16.49 -13.61
N ALA A 24 -2.47 15.81 -14.58
CA ALA A 24 -2.78 14.43 -14.92
C ALA A 24 -2.41 13.46 -13.78
N GLU A 25 -1.26 13.66 -13.12
CA GLU A 25 -0.89 12.91 -11.92
C GLU A 25 -1.89 13.12 -10.78
N GLY A 26 -2.30 14.38 -10.52
CA GLY A 26 -3.31 14.68 -9.52
C GLY A 26 -4.64 13.98 -9.80
N VAL A 27 -5.10 14.00 -11.05
CA VAL A 27 -6.35 13.31 -11.45
C VAL A 27 -6.22 11.80 -11.33
N SER A 28 -5.10 11.21 -11.75
CA SER A 28 -4.91 9.76 -11.66
C SER A 28 -4.94 9.28 -10.20
N VAL A 29 -4.28 10.03 -9.31
CA VAL A 29 -4.24 9.75 -7.87
C VAL A 29 -5.65 9.88 -7.28
N MET A 30 -6.38 10.93 -7.60
CA MET A 30 -7.75 11.13 -7.08
C MET A 30 -8.75 10.08 -7.60
N ALA A 31 -8.57 9.61 -8.83
CA ALA A 31 -9.48 8.65 -9.45
C ALA A 31 -9.17 7.19 -9.08
N THR A 32 -7.90 6.85 -8.88
CA THR A 32 -7.45 5.45 -8.79
C THR A 32 -6.48 5.15 -7.65
N GLU A 33 -6.16 6.16 -6.83
CA GLU A 33 -5.16 6.07 -5.75
C GLU A 33 -3.77 5.65 -6.24
N LYS A 34 -3.47 5.94 -7.52
CA LYS A 34 -2.22 5.61 -8.20
C LYS A 34 -1.72 6.80 -9.02
N THR A 35 -0.41 7.03 -8.95
CA THR A 35 0.26 7.92 -9.90
C THR A 35 0.27 7.29 -11.30
N ILE A 36 0.51 8.07 -12.35
CA ILE A 36 0.65 7.54 -13.71
C ILE A 36 1.82 6.54 -13.76
N GLY A 37 2.91 6.84 -13.04
CA GLY A 37 4.04 5.93 -12.87
C GLY A 37 3.65 4.60 -12.21
N ASP A 38 2.82 4.64 -11.17
CA ASP A 38 2.33 3.43 -10.50
C ASP A 38 1.49 2.54 -11.41
N HIS A 39 0.72 3.12 -12.33
CA HIS A 39 0.01 2.36 -13.37
C HIS A 39 1.00 1.61 -14.27
N VAL A 40 2.03 2.30 -14.77
CA VAL A 40 3.06 1.65 -15.63
C VAL A 40 3.77 0.52 -14.90
N ILE A 41 4.12 0.73 -13.63
CA ILE A 41 4.80 -0.28 -12.82
C ILE A 41 3.86 -1.46 -12.54
N SER A 42 2.60 -1.19 -12.20
CA SER A 42 1.61 -2.23 -11.96
C SER A 42 1.37 -3.09 -13.21
N LEU A 43 1.27 -2.46 -14.39
CA LEU A 43 1.11 -3.19 -15.66
C LEU A 43 2.35 -4.03 -16.00
N SER A 44 3.56 -3.49 -15.79
CA SER A 44 4.79 -4.19 -16.18
C SER A 44 5.19 -5.32 -15.22
N SER A 45 4.94 -5.13 -13.92
CA SER A 45 5.22 -6.14 -12.88
C SER A 45 4.10 -7.15 -12.69
N GLY A 46 2.88 -6.86 -13.17
CA GLY A 46 1.68 -7.67 -12.93
C GLY A 46 1.19 -7.62 -11.48
N LYS A 47 1.70 -6.69 -10.68
CA LYS A 47 1.37 -6.49 -9.26
C LYS A 47 0.52 -5.24 -9.07
N ASN A 48 -0.18 -5.16 -7.95
CA ASN A 48 -0.92 -3.96 -7.57
C ASN A 48 -0.01 -3.00 -6.77
N CYS A 49 0.67 -2.09 -7.47
CA CYS A 49 1.63 -1.16 -6.85
C CYS A 49 1.09 0.27 -6.77
N SER A 50 1.37 0.98 -5.68
CA SER A 50 0.98 2.38 -5.48
C SER A 50 1.92 3.12 -4.52
N THR A 51 2.30 4.34 -4.89
CA THR A 51 3.10 5.24 -4.05
C THR A 51 2.32 5.67 -2.80
N LEU A 52 1.00 5.89 -2.92
CA LEU A 52 0.14 6.21 -1.78
C LEU A 52 0.15 5.13 -0.71
N ARG A 53 0.17 3.84 -1.10
CA ARG A 53 0.26 2.73 -0.13
C ARG A 53 1.55 2.82 0.69
N LYS A 54 2.65 3.14 0.02
CA LYS A 54 3.95 3.31 0.66
C LYS A 54 3.95 4.47 1.64
N ASP A 55 3.27 5.56 1.32
CA ASP A 55 3.11 6.72 2.21
C ASP A 55 2.26 6.39 3.46
N LEU A 56 1.34 5.43 3.34
CA LEU A 56 0.56 4.89 4.46
C LEU A 56 1.33 3.85 5.31
N GLY A 57 2.61 3.61 5.00
CA GLY A 57 3.45 2.67 5.74
C GLY A 57 3.28 1.20 5.34
N MET A 58 2.53 0.91 4.27
CA MET A 58 2.41 -0.43 3.70
C MET A 58 3.52 -0.70 2.67
N THR A 59 3.62 -1.94 2.20
CA THR A 59 4.47 -2.23 1.04
C THR A 59 3.99 -1.52 -0.22
N TYR A 60 4.94 -1.21 -1.09
CA TYR A 60 4.68 -0.52 -2.35
C TYR A 60 3.73 -1.32 -3.26
N CYS A 61 3.96 -2.62 -3.39
CA CYS A 61 3.05 -3.54 -4.05
C CYS A 61 2.32 -4.38 -3.01
N GLU A 62 1.01 -4.55 -3.17
CA GLU A 62 0.14 -5.26 -2.24
C GLU A 62 0.60 -6.70 -1.99
N GLU A 63 1.06 -7.38 -3.03
CA GLU A 63 1.49 -8.78 -2.99
C GLU A 63 2.81 -9.00 -2.22
N ASP A 64 3.54 -7.92 -1.94
CA ASP A 64 4.79 -7.98 -1.19
C ASP A 64 4.56 -7.86 0.32
N GLU A 65 3.33 -7.57 0.77
CA GLU A 65 2.98 -7.47 2.18
C GLU A 65 3.09 -8.86 2.83
N ILE A 66 3.97 -8.99 3.82
CA ILE A 66 4.12 -10.24 4.56
C ILE A 66 3.01 -10.31 5.59
N THR A 67 1.94 -11.05 5.29
CA THR A 67 0.94 -11.41 6.31
C THR A 67 1.54 -12.49 7.22
N PRO A 68 1.87 -12.19 8.50
CA PRO A 68 2.36 -13.22 9.40
C PRO A 68 1.24 -14.25 9.60
N ARG A 69 1.43 -15.47 9.10
CA ARG A 69 0.54 -16.58 9.45
C ARG A 69 0.79 -16.91 10.91
N ALA A 70 -0.15 -16.53 11.78
CA ALA A 70 -0.14 -17.00 13.17
C ALA A 70 -0.28 -18.52 13.18
N ASN A 71 0.80 -19.23 13.49
CA ASN A 71 0.75 -20.66 13.70
C ASN A 71 0.09 -20.90 15.07
N VAL A 72 -1.20 -21.19 15.07
CA VAL A 72 -1.95 -21.47 16.30
C VAL A 72 -1.94 -22.96 16.64
N PHE A 73 -1.73 -23.27 17.91
CA PHE A 73 -1.73 -24.64 18.43
C PHE A 73 -2.96 -24.84 19.32
N CYS A 74 -3.97 -25.50 18.77
CA CYS A 74 -5.24 -25.73 19.47
C CYS A 74 -5.31 -27.13 20.09
N TYR A 75 -5.58 -27.19 21.38
CA TYR A 75 -5.75 -28.43 22.12
C TYR A 75 -7.20 -28.54 22.64
N ARG A 76 -7.77 -29.74 22.53
CA ARG A 76 -9.07 -30.04 23.15
C ARG A 76 -8.89 -30.18 24.65
N THR A 77 -9.62 -29.37 25.42
CA THR A 77 -9.76 -29.53 26.86
C THR A 77 -11.15 -30.12 27.18
N LEU A 78 -11.43 -30.37 28.45
CA LEU A 78 -12.69 -30.99 28.90
C LEU A 78 -13.94 -30.10 28.69
N GLY A 79 -13.76 -28.78 28.55
CA GLY A 79 -14.87 -27.83 28.41
C GLY A 79 -14.87 -27.01 27.12
N GLU A 80 -13.69 -26.73 26.55
CA GLU A 80 -13.56 -25.92 25.34
C GLU A 80 -12.27 -26.24 24.56
N VAL A 81 -12.18 -25.79 23.31
CA VAL A 81 -10.92 -25.79 22.56
C VAL A 81 -10.13 -24.55 22.95
N THR A 82 -8.91 -24.73 23.46
CA THR A 82 -8.01 -23.63 23.82
C THR A 82 -6.84 -23.60 22.85
N CYS A 83 -6.57 -22.43 22.27
CA CYS A 83 -5.48 -22.22 21.32
C CYS A 83 -4.36 -21.38 21.93
N TYR A 84 -3.12 -21.68 21.54
CA TYR A 84 -1.91 -21.02 22.00
C TYR A 84 -1.04 -20.51 20.84
N ASP A 85 -0.17 -19.55 21.15
CA ASP A 85 0.80 -18.95 20.22
C ASP A 85 1.97 -19.88 19.87
N LYS A 86 2.23 -20.92 20.69
CA LYS A 86 3.31 -21.88 20.50
C LYS A 86 3.00 -23.25 21.13
N PRO A 87 3.71 -24.33 20.75
CA PRO A 87 3.41 -25.67 21.26
C PRO A 87 3.80 -25.84 22.74
N ILE A 88 3.17 -26.81 23.42
CA ILE A 88 3.34 -27.08 24.87
C ILE A 88 4.79 -27.36 25.27
N PHE A 89 5.59 -27.88 24.36
CA PHE A 89 6.99 -28.24 24.64
C PHE A 89 7.93 -27.02 24.72
N ASP A 90 7.45 -25.81 24.40
CA ASP A 90 8.26 -24.61 24.14
C ASP A 90 8.21 -23.56 25.28
N GLY A 91 8.01 -24.02 26.53
CA GLY A 91 8.02 -23.18 27.74
C GLY A 91 6.72 -22.39 27.98
N LYS A 92 6.82 -21.13 28.45
CA LYS A 92 5.65 -20.29 28.83
C LYS A 92 4.77 -19.95 27.62
N GLN A 93 3.60 -20.54 27.49
CA GLN A 93 2.64 -20.28 26.40
C GLN A 93 1.66 -19.15 26.74
N GLU A 94 1.13 -18.47 25.71
CA GLU A 94 0.08 -17.48 25.86
C GLU A 94 -1.18 -17.88 25.07
N ARG A 95 -2.36 -17.69 25.68
CA ARG A 95 -3.65 -18.02 25.03
C ARG A 95 -3.93 -16.98 23.96
N VAL A 96 -4.25 -17.44 22.75
CA VAL A 96 -4.68 -16.57 21.64
C VAL A 96 -6.20 -16.52 21.56
N GLU A 97 -6.75 -15.39 21.11
CA GLU A 97 -8.18 -15.26 20.87
C GLU A 97 -8.61 -15.99 19.59
N GLN A 98 -9.93 -16.17 19.40
CA GLN A 98 -10.47 -16.79 18.20
C GLN A 98 -10.09 -15.96 16.97
N GLY A 99 -9.16 -16.49 16.16
CA GLY A 99 -8.54 -15.78 15.03
C GLY A 99 -7.02 -15.82 15.04
N GLY A 100 -6.40 -16.28 16.14
CA GLY A 100 -4.94 -16.36 16.26
C GLY A 100 -4.26 -15.04 16.59
N GLU A 101 -5.05 -14.02 16.91
CA GLU A 101 -4.58 -12.74 17.43
C GLU A 101 -4.20 -12.88 18.91
N LYS A 102 -3.10 -12.25 19.31
CA LYS A 102 -2.65 -12.17 20.70
C LYS A 102 -3.44 -11.10 21.46
N PRO A 103 -3.94 -11.36 22.69
CA PRO A 103 -4.55 -10.33 23.52
C PRO A 103 -3.53 -9.24 23.86
N ARG A 104 -3.94 -7.97 23.75
CA ARG A 104 -3.08 -6.78 23.85
C ARG A 104 -2.65 -6.48 25.28
#